data_AF-A0A951V8U7-F1
#
_entry.id   AF-A0A951V8U7-F1
#
_cell.length_a   1.000
_cell.length_b   1.000
_cell.length_c   1.000
_cell.angle_alpha   90.00
_cell.angle_beta   90.00
_cell.angle_gamma   90.00
#
_symmetry.space_group_name_H-M   'P 1'
#
loop_
_entity.id
_entity.type
_entity.pdbx_description
1 polymer ?
#
loop_
_entity_poly.entity_id
_entity_poly.type
_entity_poly.pdbx_seq_one_letter_code
_entity_poly.pdbx_strand_id
1 'polypeptide(L)'
;DLSITGNLAFGYVSGNDRHTQETFRNNRNLQFRSPVLETSVQGEWFFYTDGKVGARYRDQTRNIGWIGYRLRGYVFAGIGGFFFNPQGYFDGAHYLTLNHATIPSDQLPSDGWYNLRPLSTEGQGFEDNFPTRKKYFPVNLAIPFGIGMTLSLSREWSIGMEYGFRKTFTDYLDDASTTYVDPAVFASNWEGNPSRIALGEYFSNPTNYSYRDKPGMANYPDPTLPGQQRANPHNDDAYMFLFLTVQYKIITGPTQRRWAPLIR
;
A
#
# COMPACT_ATOMS: atom_id res chain seq x y z
N ASP A 1 6.72 20.56 -22.02
CA ASP A 1 5.36 20.01 -21.83
C ASP A 1 5.15 19.66 -20.37
N LEU A 2 4.24 20.38 -19.71
CA LEU A 2 3.78 20.11 -18.34
C LEU A 2 2.31 19.73 -18.40
N SER A 3 1.88 18.77 -17.60
CA SER A 3 0.48 18.40 -17.40
C SER A 3 0.14 18.36 -15.91
N ILE A 4 -1.13 18.49 -15.59
CA ILE A 4 -1.68 18.30 -14.24
C ILE A 4 -2.73 17.19 -14.34
N THR A 5 -2.62 16.20 -13.47
CA THR A 5 -3.50 15.03 -13.45
C THR A 5 -4.06 14.83 -12.05
N GLY A 6 -5.38 14.64 -11.98
CA GLY A 6 -6.07 14.22 -10.76
C GLY A 6 -6.33 12.72 -10.80
N ASN A 7 -6.05 12.03 -9.71
CA ASN A 7 -6.15 10.58 -9.60
C ASN A 7 -7.08 10.17 -8.44
N LEU A 8 -7.82 9.09 -8.66
CA LEU A 8 -8.55 8.32 -7.65
C LEU A 8 -8.19 6.86 -7.86
N ALA A 9 -7.58 6.22 -6.85
CA ALA A 9 -7.12 4.85 -6.92
C ALA A 9 -7.68 4.05 -5.74
N PHE A 10 -8.09 2.81 -6.02
CA PHE A 10 -8.43 1.82 -5.00
C PHE A 10 -7.63 0.55 -5.26
N GLY A 11 -7.00 0.01 -4.22
CA GLY A 11 -6.20 -1.21 -4.32
C GLY A 11 -5.94 -1.84 -2.98
N TYR A 12 -5.21 -2.96 -2.97
CA TYR A 12 -4.73 -3.59 -1.74
C TYR A 12 -3.22 -3.53 -1.71
N VAL A 13 -2.67 -3.13 -0.56
CA VAL A 13 -1.27 -3.35 -0.22
C VAL A 13 -1.20 -4.61 0.65
N SER A 14 -0.25 -5.49 0.43
CA SER A 14 -0.10 -6.71 1.24
C SER A 14 1.36 -7.03 1.47
N GLY A 15 1.63 -7.65 2.61
CA GLY A 15 2.96 -8.16 2.95
C GLY A 15 2.85 -9.47 3.71
N ASN A 16 3.86 -10.32 3.53
CA ASN A 16 4.01 -11.56 4.29
C ASN A 16 5.48 -11.75 4.63
N ASP A 17 5.81 -11.66 5.91
CA ASP A 17 7.19 -11.78 6.39
C ASP A 17 7.75 -13.20 6.21
N ARG A 18 6.92 -14.22 6.00
CA ARG A 18 7.40 -15.59 5.71
C ARG A 18 8.32 -15.65 4.48
N HIS A 19 8.19 -14.71 3.55
CA HIS A 19 8.98 -14.66 2.32
C HIS A 19 10.25 -13.80 2.42
N THR A 20 10.48 -13.12 3.55
CA THR A 20 11.70 -12.33 3.75
C THR A 20 12.89 -13.23 4.13
N GLN A 21 14.08 -12.85 3.69
CA GLN A 21 15.35 -13.46 4.13
C GLN A 21 15.89 -12.81 5.41
N GLU A 22 15.29 -11.69 5.83
CA GLU A 22 15.66 -10.99 7.05
C GLU A 22 15.10 -11.76 8.26
N THR A 23 15.97 -12.13 9.19
CA THR A 23 15.64 -13.10 10.24
C THR A 23 14.64 -12.55 11.25
N PHE A 24 14.74 -11.29 11.66
CA PHE A 24 13.83 -10.70 12.64
C PHE A 24 12.40 -10.59 12.11
N ARG A 25 12.23 -10.12 10.87
CA ARG A 25 10.94 -10.06 10.18
C ARG A 25 10.40 -11.46 9.94
N ASN A 26 11.22 -12.39 9.45
CA ASN A 26 10.78 -13.77 9.24
C ASN A 26 10.26 -14.41 10.55
N ASN A 27 10.96 -14.17 11.67
CA ASN A 27 10.55 -14.64 12.98
C ASN A 27 9.24 -14.01 13.45
N ARG A 28 9.02 -12.72 13.18
CA ARG A 28 7.76 -12.00 13.47
C ARG A 28 6.56 -12.62 12.75
N ASN A 29 6.78 -13.16 11.55
CA ASN A 29 5.77 -13.89 10.76
C ASN A 29 4.46 -13.11 10.53
N LEU A 30 4.55 -11.78 10.36
CA LEU A 30 3.38 -10.94 10.12
C LEU A 30 2.85 -11.15 8.70
N GLN A 31 1.53 -11.29 8.60
CA GLN A 31 0.80 -11.31 7.33
C GLN A 31 -0.34 -10.30 7.40
N PHE A 32 -0.38 -9.40 6.41
CA PHE A 32 -1.45 -8.42 6.31
C PHE A 32 -1.85 -8.13 4.88
N ARG A 33 -3.06 -7.59 4.74
CA ARG A 33 -3.50 -6.85 3.57
C ARG A 33 -4.22 -5.58 4.03
N SER A 34 -4.07 -4.49 3.31
CA SER A 34 -4.68 -3.20 3.63
C SER A 34 -5.34 -2.67 2.37
N PRO A 35 -6.68 -2.59 2.29
CA PRO A 35 -7.34 -1.77 1.28
C PRO A 35 -6.87 -0.32 1.43
N VAL A 36 -6.48 0.27 0.31
CA VAL A 36 -6.05 1.67 0.20
C VAL A 36 -6.95 2.37 -0.81
N LEU A 37 -7.57 3.47 -0.38
CA LEU A 37 -8.27 4.42 -1.25
C LEU A 37 -7.46 5.72 -1.27
N GLU A 38 -6.88 6.06 -2.40
CA GLU A 38 -6.01 7.22 -2.58
C GLU A 38 -6.65 8.23 -3.53
N THR A 39 -6.57 9.51 -3.19
CA THR A 39 -6.75 10.60 -4.14
C THR A 39 -5.48 11.44 -4.21
N SER A 40 -5.09 11.88 -5.40
CA SER A 40 -3.89 12.71 -5.56
C SER A 40 -4.01 13.69 -6.72
N VAL A 41 -3.27 14.79 -6.61
CA VAL A 41 -3.03 15.74 -7.69
C VAL A 41 -1.54 15.71 -8.00
N GLN A 42 -1.20 15.54 -9.26
CA GLN A 42 0.16 15.29 -9.71
C GLN A 42 0.52 16.21 -10.88
N GLY A 43 1.74 16.73 -10.85
CA GLY A 43 2.35 17.38 -12.00
C GLY A 43 3.16 16.36 -12.79
N GLU A 44 2.95 16.31 -14.10
CA GLU A 44 3.69 15.45 -15.01
C GLU A 44 4.61 16.29 -15.89
N TRP A 45 5.89 15.96 -15.89
CA TRP A 45 6.87 16.56 -16.78
C TRP A 45 7.31 15.55 -17.83
N PHE A 46 7.01 15.86 -19.09
CA PHE A 46 7.36 15.00 -20.23
C PHE A 46 8.78 15.29 -20.68
N PHE A 47 9.70 14.38 -20.37
CA PHE A 47 11.10 14.47 -20.80
C PHE A 47 11.32 13.90 -22.20
N TYR A 48 10.45 12.99 -22.64
CA TYR A 48 10.52 12.38 -23.96
C TYR A 48 9.16 12.47 -24.66
N THR A 49 9.18 12.85 -25.93
CA THR A 49 8.01 12.80 -26.79
C THR A 49 8.49 12.59 -28.21
N ASP A 50 8.10 11.45 -28.79
CA ASP A 50 8.35 11.18 -30.20
C ASP A 50 7.47 12.09 -31.08
N GLY A 51 7.99 12.45 -32.26
CA GLY A 51 7.37 13.40 -33.18
C GLY A 51 7.71 14.87 -32.88
N LYS A 52 8.60 15.42 -33.72
CA LYS A 52 9.10 16.81 -33.69
C LYS A 52 8.01 17.85 -33.39
N VAL A 53 8.20 18.61 -32.32
CA VAL A 53 7.59 19.94 -32.13
C VAL A 53 8.24 20.88 -33.14
N GLY A 54 7.68 20.99 -34.35
CA GLY A 54 8.18 21.94 -35.34
C GLY A 54 7.95 21.52 -36.79
N ALA A 55 6.70 21.62 -37.25
CA ALA A 55 6.35 22.05 -38.61
C ALA A 55 4.83 22.04 -38.75
N ARG A 56 4.19 23.17 -38.44
CA ARG A 56 2.89 23.52 -39.01
C ARG A 56 3.08 23.89 -40.48
N TYR A 57 3.55 22.99 -41.34
CA TYR A 57 3.47 23.21 -42.78
C TYR A 57 3.35 21.87 -43.48
N ARG A 58 2.16 21.65 -44.05
CA ARG A 58 1.92 21.02 -45.36
C ARG A 58 2.94 19.93 -45.71
N ASP A 59 2.68 18.72 -45.25
CA ASP A 59 3.14 17.54 -45.97
C ASP A 59 1.97 16.58 -46.13
N GLN A 60 1.30 16.75 -47.27
CA GLN A 60 0.18 15.94 -47.72
C GLN A 60 0.68 14.68 -48.46
N THR A 61 1.97 14.36 -48.36
CA THR A 61 2.60 13.33 -49.20
C THR A 61 3.79 12.64 -48.52
N ARG A 62 3.63 12.25 -47.25
CA ARG A 62 4.48 11.20 -46.67
C ARG A 62 3.64 9.98 -46.31
N ASN A 63 3.81 8.94 -47.12
CA ASN A 63 3.57 7.55 -46.78
C ASN A 63 4.44 7.17 -45.56
N ILE A 64 4.03 7.57 -44.36
CA ILE A 64 4.53 6.99 -43.10
C ILE A 64 3.57 5.86 -42.79
N GLY A 65 4.01 4.63 -43.06
CA GLY A 65 3.17 3.43 -43.10
C GLY A 65 2.37 3.22 -41.81
N TRP A 66 1.10 2.84 -41.99
CA TRP A 66 0.11 2.12 -41.15
C TRP A 66 0.08 2.21 -39.62
N ILE A 67 1.06 2.81 -38.95
CA ILE A 67 1.24 2.78 -37.51
C ILE A 67 1.86 4.11 -37.07
N GLY A 68 1.01 5.11 -36.86
CA GLY A 68 1.39 6.43 -36.35
C GLY A 68 1.50 6.47 -34.83
N TYR A 69 2.29 5.58 -34.23
CA TYR A 69 2.45 5.54 -32.78
C TYR A 69 3.26 6.73 -32.27
N ARG A 70 2.79 7.37 -31.19
CA ARG A 70 3.53 8.44 -30.50
C ARG A 70 3.85 8.00 -29.07
N LEU A 71 5.14 7.79 -28.79
CA LEU A 71 5.61 7.45 -27.45
C LEU A 71 5.94 8.73 -26.66
N ARG A 72 5.47 8.82 -25.42
CA ARG A 72 5.79 9.90 -24.49
C ARG A 72 6.26 9.31 -23.17
N GLY A 73 7.40 9.75 -22.69
CA GLY A 73 7.92 9.42 -21.36
C GLY A 73 7.83 10.64 -20.45
N TYR A 74 7.36 10.43 -19.22
CA TYR A 74 7.22 11.49 -18.24
C TYR A 74 7.62 11.01 -16.85
N VAL A 75 8.05 11.96 -16.02
CA VAL A 75 8.14 11.77 -14.57
C VAL A 75 7.03 12.58 -13.93
N PHE A 76 6.60 12.16 -12.75
CA PHE A 76 5.56 12.87 -12.01
C PHE A 76 5.92 12.97 -10.54
N ALA A 77 5.37 14.00 -9.90
CA ALA A 77 5.36 14.16 -8.46
C ALA A 77 4.09 14.92 -8.07
N GLY A 78 3.58 14.68 -6.87
CA GLY A 78 2.33 15.28 -6.42
C GLY A 78 2.11 15.23 -4.93
N ILE A 79 0.88 15.54 -4.55
CA ILE A 79 0.38 15.45 -3.18
C ILE A 79 -0.90 14.64 -3.23
N GLY A 80 -1.05 13.71 -2.29
CA GLY A 80 -2.24 12.89 -2.14
C GLY A 80 -2.65 12.70 -0.70
N GLY A 81 -3.90 12.27 -0.53
CA GLY A 81 -4.43 11.74 0.71
C GLY A 81 -4.91 10.32 0.47
N PHE A 82 -4.69 9.43 1.43
CA PHE A 82 -5.14 8.06 1.34
C PHE A 82 -5.81 7.61 2.64
N PHE A 83 -6.82 6.77 2.48
CA PHE A 83 -7.42 5.98 3.54
C PHE A 83 -6.87 4.55 3.48
N PHE A 84 -6.53 3.97 4.62
CA PHE A 84 -6.07 2.59 4.73
C PHE A 84 -6.69 1.89 5.95
N ASN A 85 -6.82 0.57 5.89
CA ASN A 85 -7.34 -0.22 6.99
C ASN A 85 -6.71 -1.62 7.00
N PRO A 86 -5.60 -1.84 7.72
CA PRO A 86 -4.90 -3.10 7.68
C PRO A 86 -5.74 -4.23 8.26
N GLN A 87 -5.65 -5.39 7.63
CA GLN A 87 -6.37 -6.61 7.94
C GLN A 87 -5.39 -7.78 8.01
N GLY A 88 -5.60 -8.68 8.97
CA GLY A 88 -4.88 -9.94 9.09
C GLY A 88 -5.82 -11.13 8.93
N TYR A 89 -5.29 -12.26 8.48
CA TYR A 89 -6.04 -13.52 8.42
C TYR A 89 -5.84 -14.29 9.72
N PHE A 90 -6.92 -14.55 10.45
CA PHE A 90 -6.92 -15.38 11.64
C PHE A 90 -7.10 -16.85 11.24
N ASP A 91 -6.25 -17.70 11.79
CA ASP A 91 -6.29 -19.16 11.68
C ASP A 91 -6.32 -19.74 13.09
N GLY A 92 -7.48 -20.25 13.49
CA GLY A 92 -7.70 -20.82 14.81
C GLY A 92 -6.85 -22.06 15.07
N ALA A 93 -6.54 -22.86 14.04
CA ALA A 93 -5.66 -24.01 14.19
C ALA A 93 -4.23 -23.57 14.50
N HIS A 94 -3.73 -22.53 13.81
CA HIS A 94 -2.43 -21.95 14.12
C HIS A 94 -2.40 -21.29 15.50
N TYR A 95 -3.45 -20.55 15.87
CA TYR A 95 -3.56 -19.93 17.18
C TYR A 95 -3.42 -20.94 18.32
N LEU A 96 -4.05 -22.11 18.23
CA LEU A 96 -3.95 -23.16 19.25
C LEU A 96 -2.56 -23.78 19.40
N THR A 97 -1.66 -23.54 18.43
CA THR A 97 -0.26 -23.93 18.56
C THR A 97 0.57 -22.91 19.34
N LEU A 98 0.07 -21.68 19.49
CA LEU A 98 0.83 -20.59 20.09
C LEU A 98 1.09 -20.83 21.58
N ASN A 99 2.33 -20.64 22.02
CA ASN A 99 2.77 -20.82 23.40
C ASN A 99 2.12 -19.83 24.38
N HIS A 100 1.51 -18.78 23.86
CA HIS A 100 0.85 -17.73 24.61
C HIS A 100 -0.66 -17.66 24.35
N ALA A 101 -1.23 -18.63 23.62
CA ALA A 101 -2.68 -18.70 23.43
C ALA A 101 -3.38 -19.00 24.76
N THR A 102 -4.30 -18.13 25.16
CA THR A 102 -5.03 -18.28 26.43
C THR A 102 -6.44 -18.82 26.27
N ILE A 103 -7.02 -18.62 25.09
CA ILE A 103 -8.43 -18.94 24.78
C ILE A 103 -8.60 -20.37 24.24
N PRO A 104 -9.56 -21.17 24.76
CA PRO A 104 -9.83 -22.51 24.27
C PRO A 104 -10.56 -22.53 22.91
N SER A 105 -10.50 -23.67 22.21
CA SER A 105 -10.96 -23.83 20.83
C SER A 105 -12.45 -23.57 20.62
N ASP A 106 -13.29 -23.78 21.64
CA ASP A 106 -14.74 -23.56 21.62
C ASP A 106 -15.14 -22.08 21.68
N GLN A 107 -14.21 -21.20 22.08
CA GLN A 107 -14.44 -19.76 22.23
C GLN A 107 -13.72 -18.91 21.17
N LEU A 108 -13.04 -19.55 20.23
CA LEU A 108 -12.34 -18.88 19.15
C LEU A 108 -13.31 -18.25 18.16
N PRO A 109 -12.92 -17.10 17.55
CA PRO A 109 -13.65 -16.58 16.41
C PRO A 109 -13.48 -17.52 15.20
N SER A 110 -14.36 -17.35 14.21
CA SER A 110 -14.20 -18.06 12.93
C SER A 110 -12.94 -17.62 12.20
N ASP A 111 -12.28 -18.54 11.50
CA ASP A 111 -11.18 -18.22 10.59
C ASP A 111 -11.61 -17.16 9.56
N GLY A 112 -10.72 -16.22 9.26
CA GLY A 112 -11.04 -15.15 8.31
C GLY A 112 -10.25 -13.87 8.48
N TRP A 113 -10.60 -12.87 7.68
CA TRP A 113 -9.95 -11.56 7.68
C TRP A 113 -10.58 -10.62 8.70
N TYR A 114 -9.76 -10.09 9.61
CA TYR A 114 -10.18 -9.15 10.64
C TYR A 114 -9.43 -7.83 10.49
N ASN A 115 -10.12 -6.72 10.76
CA ASN A 115 -9.49 -5.40 10.82
C ASN A 115 -8.57 -5.34 12.04
N LEU A 116 -7.33 -4.89 11.85
CA LEU A 116 -6.31 -4.90 12.91
C LEU A 116 -6.42 -3.68 13.83
N ARG A 117 -6.77 -2.51 13.28
CA ARG A 117 -6.92 -1.25 14.02
C ARG A 117 -7.79 -1.36 15.29
N PRO A 118 -8.98 -2.01 15.28
CA PRO A 118 -9.79 -2.16 16.49
C PRO A 118 -9.19 -3.11 17.53
N LEU A 119 -8.29 -3.98 17.10
CA LEU A 119 -7.65 -5.01 17.92
C LEU A 119 -6.40 -4.51 18.63
N SER A 120 -5.94 -3.28 18.39
CA SER A 120 -4.93 -2.64 19.25
C SER A 120 -3.70 -3.55 19.45
N THR A 121 -3.19 -4.15 18.36
CA THR A 121 -2.20 -5.26 18.39
C THR A 121 -0.90 -4.91 19.12
N GLU A 122 -0.56 -3.61 19.19
CA GLU A 122 0.56 -3.09 19.97
C GLU A 122 0.12 -2.36 21.26
N GLY A 123 -1.10 -2.60 21.74
CA GLY A 123 -1.66 -1.96 22.93
C GLY A 123 -2.20 -0.54 22.69
N GLN A 124 -2.48 -0.18 21.44
CA GLN A 124 -2.96 1.15 21.07
C GLN A 124 -4.33 1.45 21.67
N GLY A 125 -4.43 2.44 22.55
CA GLY A 125 -5.65 2.82 23.25
C GLY A 125 -5.93 1.99 24.51
N PHE A 126 -4.98 1.18 24.98
CA PHE A 126 -5.01 0.61 26.34
C PHE A 126 -4.33 1.57 27.31
N GLU A 127 -5.07 2.59 27.76
CA GLU A 127 -4.50 3.70 28.53
C GLU A 127 -3.89 3.27 29.87
N ASP A 128 -4.45 2.24 30.50
CA ASP A 128 -3.98 1.71 31.80
C ASP A 128 -2.61 1.03 31.69
N ASN A 129 -2.31 0.40 30.55
CA ASN A 129 -1.05 -0.31 30.31
C ASN A 129 -0.05 0.54 29.52
N PHE A 130 -0.55 1.35 28.58
CA PHE A 130 0.23 2.09 27.60
C PHE A 130 -0.36 3.50 27.38
N PRO A 131 -0.20 4.43 28.33
CA PRO A 131 -0.84 5.76 28.28
C PRO A 131 -0.38 6.61 27.08
N THR A 132 0.78 6.30 26.50
CA THR A 132 1.32 7.02 25.34
C THR A 132 0.93 6.41 23.99
N ARG A 133 0.43 5.17 23.96
CA ARG A 133 0.12 4.46 22.70
C ARG A 133 -1.31 4.77 22.27
N LYS A 134 -1.46 5.71 21.34
CA LYS A 134 -2.77 6.10 20.80
C LYS A 134 -3.07 5.31 19.52
N LYS A 135 -4.36 5.10 19.25
CA LYS A 135 -4.79 4.54 17.96
C LYS A 135 -4.44 5.48 16.83
N TYR A 136 -3.76 4.97 15.80
CA TYR A 136 -3.48 5.75 14.60
C TYR A 136 -4.77 6.16 13.88
N PHE A 137 -4.66 7.22 13.08
CA PHE A 137 -5.75 7.69 12.24
C PHE A 137 -5.64 7.05 10.84
N PRO A 138 -6.72 6.47 10.28
CA PRO A 138 -6.66 5.69 9.05
C PRO A 138 -6.58 6.55 7.78
N VAL A 139 -6.62 7.87 7.90
CA VAL A 139 -6.45 8.81 6.78
C VAL A 139 -5.11 9.52 6.95
N ASN A 140 -4.25 9.45 5.94
CA ASN A 140 -2.93 10.06 5.99
C ASN A 140 -2.56 10.72 4.64
N LEU A 141 -1.50 11.51 4.65
CA LEU A 141 -0.95 12.16 3.47
C LEU A 141 0.06 11.24 2.80
N ALA A 142 0.14 11.33 1.47
CA ALA A 142 1.17 10.68 0.68
C ALA A 142 1.77 11.66 -0.32
N ILE A 143 3.06 11.49 -0.60
CA ILE A 143 3.74 12.14 -1.71
C ILE A 143 3.94 11.07 -2.80
N PRO A 144 3.07 11.03 -3.83
CA PRO A 144 3.29 10.18 -4.99
C PRO A 144 4.38 10.77 -5.89
N PHE A 145 5.28 9.93 -6.37
CA PHE A 145 6.26 10.27 -7.40
C PHE A 145 6.69 9.04 -8.17
N GLY A 146 7.10 9.22 -9.43
CA GLY A 146 7.47 8.10 -10.27
C GLY A 146 7.71 8.46 -11.72
N ILE A 147 7.63 7.43 -12.56
CA ILE A 147 7.84 7.50 -14.00
C ILE A 147 6.68 6.84 -14.72
N GLY A 148 6.31 7.40 -15.86
CA GLY A 148 5.29 6.83 -16.72
C GLY A 148 5.66 6.94 -18.20
N MET A 149 4.97 6.12 -18.97
CA MET A 149 5.02 6.13 -20.42
C MET A 149 3.61 6.06 -21.00
N THR A 150 3.40 6.71 -22.13
CA THR A 150 2.14 6.67 -22.87
C THR A 150 2.42 6.46 -24.35
N LEU A 151 1.72 5.52 -24.95
CA LEU A 151 1.75 5.19 -26.37
C LEU A 151 0.40 5.57 -26.99
N SER A 152 0.38 6.57 -27.86
CA SER A 152 -0.80 6.90 -28.65
C SER A 152 -0.96 5.89 -29.78
N LEU A 153 -2.07 5.14 -29.77
CA LEU A 153 -2.41 4.14 -30.79
C LEU A 153 -3.15 4.79 -31.97
N SER A 154 -3.98 5.79 -31.70
CA SER A 154 -4.68 6.61 -32.70
C SER A 154 -4.70 8.08 -32.25
N ARG A 155 -5.44 8.94 -32.98
CA ARG A 155 -5.68 10.33 -32.57
C ARG A 155 -6.52 10.44 -31.29
N GLU A 156 -7.28 9.39 -31.00
CA GLU A 156 -8.24 9.28 -29.91
C GLU A 156 -7.73 8.36 -28.81
N TRP A 157 -7.11 7.23 -29.14
CA TRP A 157 -6.72 6.20 -28.18
C TRP A 157 -5.25 6.29 -27.80
N SER A 158 -4.97 6.20 -26.49
CA SER A 158 -3.63 5.92 -25.97
C SER A 158 -3.68 4.82 -24.92
N ILE A 159 -2.59 4.08 -24.78
CA ILE A 159 -2.34 3.20 -23.65
C ILE A 159 -1.14 3.72 -22.88
N GLY A 160 -1.06 3.45 -21.58
CA GLY A 160 0.05 3.89 -20.76
C GLY A 160 0.37 2.94 -19.64
N MET A 161 1.57 3.14 -19.09
CA MET A 161 2.06 2.44 -17.93
C MET A 161 2.69 3.46 -17.00
N GLU A 162 2.40 3.37 -15.71
CA GLU A 162 2.97 4.23 -14.68
C GLU A 162 3.48 3.37 -13.54
N TYR A 163 4.71 3.61 -13.11
CA TYR A 163 5.27 3.02 -11.91
C TYR A 163 5.64 4.14 -10.94
N GLY A 164 5.12 4.07 -9.72
CA GLY A 164 5.32 5.14 -8.75
C GLY A 164 5.30 4.70 -7.31
N PHE A 165 6.16 5.36 -6.54
CA PHE A 165 6.28 5.25 -5.10
C PHE A 165 5.36 6.26 -4.42
N ARG A 166 4.80 5.87 -3.28
CA ARG A 166 4.09 6.74 -2.36
C ARG A 166 4.87 6.76 -1.06
N LYS A 167 5.54 7.88 -0.79
CA LYS A 167 6.08 8.15 0.54
C LYS A 167 4.91 8.53 1.44
N THR A 168 4.72 7.82 2.55
CA THR A 168 3.70 8.13 3.54
C THR A 168 4.32 8.81 4.76
N PHE A 169 3.48 9.19 5.72
CA PHE A 169 3.88 9.75 7.01
C PHE A 169 3.26 8.93 8.16
N THR A 170 3.20 7.61 7.96
CA THR A 170 2.73 6.66 8.97
C THR A 170 3.55 5.39 8.89
N ASP A 171 3.74 4.78 10.03
CA ASP A 171 4.39 3.51 10.30
C ASP A 171 3.39 2.40 10.65
N TYR A 172 2.12 2.58 10.28
CA TYR A 172 1.03 1.66 10.64
C TYR A 172 0.35 1.04 9.41
N LEU A 173 0.95 1.09 8.22
CA LEU A 173 0.33 0.54 7.01
C LEU A 173 0.12 -0.97 7.13
N ASP A 174 0.99 -1.65 7.90
CA ASP A 174 0.93 -3.07 8.27
C ASP A 174 0.48 -3.32 9.72
N ASP A 175 0.00 -2.29 10.44
CA ASP A 175 -0.34 -2.33 11.87
C ASP A 175 0.85 -2.68 12.79
N ALA A 176 2.09 -2.38 12.39
CA ALA A 176 3.28 -2.62 13.20
C ALA A 176 4.26 -1.44 13.23
N SER A 177 4.47 -0.87 14.41
CA SER A 177 5.31 0.32 14.62
C SER A 177 6.32 0.12 15.76
N THR A 178 5.87 -0.37 16.91
CA THR A 178 6.60 -0.25 18.18
C THR A 178 7.13 -1.59 18.68
N THR A 179 6.57 -2.08 19.78
CA THR A 179 7.05 -3.26 20.51
C THR A 179 5.92 -4.26 20.71
N TYR A 180 6.30 -5.51 20.92
CA TYR A 180 5.39 -6.55 21.37
C TYR A 180 4.75 -6.18 22.71
N VAL A 181 3.49 -6.57 22.89
CA VAL A 181 2.73 -6.43 24.13
C VAL A 181 2.55 -7.77 24.80
N ASP A 182 2.43 -7.73 26.13
CA ASP A 182 2.11 -8.93 26.91
C ASP A 182 0.69 -9.41 26.55
N PRO A 183 0.50 -10.68 26.15
CA PRO A 183 -0.80 -11.28 25.90
C PRO A 183 -1.84 -11.03 27.00
N ALA A 184 -1.41 -10.98 28.27
CA ALA A 184 -2.28 -10.73 29.42
C ALA A 184 -2.95 -9.34 29.39
N VAL A 185 -2.38 -8.39 28.66
CA VAL A 185 -2.98 -7.06 28.47
C VAL A 185 -4.30 -7.15 27.70
N PHE A 186 -4.43 -8.06 26.75
CA PHE A 186 -5.68 -8.25 26.01
C PHE A 186 -6.78 -8.81 26.93
N ALA A 187 -6.45 -9.78 27.79
CA ALA A 187 -7.38 -10.35 28.74
C ALA A 187 -7.92 -9.30 29.74
N SER A 188 -7.04 -8.42 30.25
CA SER A 188 -7.44 -7.34 31.17
C SER A 188 -8.28 -6.25 30.51
N ASN A 189 -8.00 -5.89 29.25
CA ASN A 189 -8.72 -4.80 28.57
C ASN A 189 -10.05 -5.25 27.91
N TRP A 190 -10.22 -6.54 27.64
CA TRP A 190 -11.40 -7.09 26.95
C TRP A 190 -12.05 -8.25 27.71
N GLU A 191 -12.09 -8.14 29.03
CA GLU A 191 -12.75 -9.12 29.90
C GLU A 191 -14.14 -9.49 29.37
N GLY A 192 -14.43 -10.79 29.33
CA GLY A 192 -15.70 -11.33 28.83
C GLY A 192 -15.83 -11.43 27.30
N ASN A 193 -14.77 -11.10 26.53
CA ASN A 193 -14.76 -11.27 25.08
C ASN A 193 -13.59 -12.18 24.62
N PRO A 194 -13.70 -13.50 24.80
CA PRO A 194 -12.62 -14.44 24.49
C PRO A 194 -12.21 -14.39 23.02
N SER A 195 -13.18 -14.24 22.10
CA SER A 195 -12.88 -14.17 20.68
C SER A 195 -12.03 -12.95 20.32
N ARG A 196 -12.27 -11.80 20.95
CA ARG A 196 -11.46 -10.60 20.71
C ARG A 196 -10.06 -10.72 21.33
N ILE A 197 -9.95 -11.32 22.52
CA ILE A 197 -8.67 -11.62 23.17
C ILE A 197 -7.80 -12.49 22.25
N ALA A 198 -8.34 -13.59 21.74
CA ALA A 198 -7.63 -14.47 20.81
C ALA A 198 -7.11 -13.74 19.56
N LEU A 199 -7.91 -12.82 18.99
CA LEU A 199 -7.47 -12.01 17.84
C LEU A 199 -6.32 -11.06 18.21
N GLY A 200 -6.39 -10.40 19.37
CA GLY A 200 -5.34 -9.50 19.84
C GLY A 200 -4.02 -10.23 20.08
N GLU A 201 -4.08 -11.36 20.78
CA GLU A 201 -2.92 -12.23 21.02
C GLU A 201 -2.29 -12.68 19.69
N TYR A 202 -3.10 -13.25 18.80
CA TYR A 202 -2.64 -13.77 17.50
C TYR A 202 -1.98 -12.70 16.62
N PHE A 203 -2.63 -11.55 16.41
CA PHE A 203 -2.10 -10.53 15.51
C PHE A 203 -0.99 -9.67 16.13
N SER A 204 -0.91 -9.61 17.46
CA SER A 204 0.26 -9.05 18.15
C SER A 204 1.50 -9.89 17.87
N ASN A 205 1.38 -11.22 18.00
CA ASN A 205 2.49 -12.15 17.86
C ASN A 205 2.07 -13.50 17.23
N PRO A 206 2.11 -13.65 15.90
CA PRO A 206 1.71 -14.87 15.22
C PRO A 206 2.84 -15.92 15.16
N THR A 207 3.75 -15.96 16.15
CA THR A 207 4.90 -16.87 16.15
C THR A 207 5.14 -17.52 17.51
N ASN A 208 5.73 -18.70 17.46
CA ASN A 208 6.22 -19.47 18.61
C ASN A 208 7.72 -19.33 18.82
N TYR A 209 8.29 -18.23 18.35
CA TYR A 209 9.73 -18.10 18.32
C TYR A 209 10.33 -18.15 19.74
N SER A 210 11.23 -19.11 19.94
CA SER A 210 12.00 -19.30 21.16
C SER A 210 13.45 -19.62 20.80
N TYR A 211 14.39 -18.77 21.22
CA TYR A 211 15.83 -19.03 21.16
C TYR A 211 16.24 -20.15 22.11
N ARG A 212 15.43 -20.44 23.14
CA ARG A 212 15.71 -21.51 24.12
C ARG A 212 15.80 -22.89 23.47
N ASP A 213 15.08 -23.10 22.38
CA ASP A 213 15.07 -24.36 21.64
C ASP A 213 16.23 -24.47 20.62
N LYS A 214 17.00 -23.39 20.42
CA LYS A 214 18.10 -23.34 19.46
C LYS A 214 19.44 -23.68 20.13
N PRO A 215 20.24 -24.62 19.58
CA PRO A 215 21.55 -24.98 20.12
C PRO A 215 22.46 -23.75 20.27
N GLY A 216 22.98 -23.52 21.49
CA GLY A 216 23.87 -22.39 21.78
C GLY A 216 23.19 -21.04 21.97
N MET A 217 21.86 -20.96 21.90
CA MET A 217 21.11 -19.70 22.04
C MET A 217 20.25 -19.62 23.31
N ALA A 218 20.32 -20.60 24.21
CA ALA A 218 19.47 -20.69 25.41
C ALA A 218 19.55 -19.48 26.38
N ASN A 219 20.64 -18.70 26.30
CA ASN A 219 20.85 -17.52 27.13
C ASN A 219 20.43 -16.20 26.46
N TYR A 220 19.96 -16.23 25.21
CA TYR A 220 19.50 -15.03 24.50
C TYR A 220 17.99 -14.81 24.74
N PRO A 221 17.55 -13.57 24.99
CA PRO A 221 16.13 -13.26 25.13
C PRO A 221 15.41 -13.43 23.79
N ASP A 222 14.21 -14.02 23.79
CA ASP A 222 13.42 -14.20 22.57
C ASP A 222 13.09 -12.83 21.94
N PRO A 223 13.19 -12.68 20.62
CA PRO A 223 13.08 -11.41 19.94
C PRO A 223 11.62 -10.91 19.88
N THR A 224 10.67 -11.77 20.26
CA THR A 224 9.23 -11.48 20.28
C THR A 224 8.65 -11.39 21.69
N LEU A 225 9.51 -11.32 22.73
CA LEU A 225 9.05 -11.11 24.10
C LEU A 225 8.38 -9.72 24.25
N PRO A 226 7.46 -9.56 25.22
CA PRO A 226 6.88 -8.26 25.54
C PRO A 226 7.96 -7.20 25.76
N GLY A 227 7.78 -6.03 25.14
CA GLY A 227 8.74 -4.92 25.16
C GLY A 227 9.86 -5.02 24.12
N GLN A 228 10.06 -6.15 23.46
CA GLN A 228 11.00 -6.26 22.33
C GLN A 228 10.46 -5.57 21.09
N GLN A 229 11.37 -5.15 20.22
CA GLN A 229 11.04 -4.42 19.01
C GLN A 229 10.21 -5.29 18.03
N ARG A 230 9.04 -4.79 17.64
CA ARG A 230 8.13 -5.44 16.66
C ARG A 230 8.24 -4.81 15.28
N ALA A 231 8.49 -3.51 15.22
CA ALA A 231 8.81 -2.76 14.00
C ALA A 231 9.68 -1.54 14.35
N ASN A 232 9.79 -0.56 13.45
CA ASN A 232 10.63 0.61 13.68
C ASN A 232 9.81 1.91 13.58
N PRO A 233 9.54 2.61 14.70
CA PRO A 233 8.73 3.83 14.68
C PRO A 233 9.47 5.05 14.11
N HIS A 234 10.77 4.91 13.81
CA HIS A 234 11.57 6.00 13.24
C HIS A 234 11.51 6.04 11.70
N ASN A 235 10.90 5.05 11.06
CA ASN A 235 10.83 4.93 9.61
C ASN A 235 9.38 4.78 9.16
N ASP A 236 8.87 5.80 8.45
CA ASP A 236 7.54 5.75 7.84
C ASP A 236 7.47 4.71 6.72
N ASP A 237 6.30 4.12 6.54
CA ASP A 237 6.02 3.15 5.49
C ASP A 237 5.97 3.82 4.11
N ALA A 238 6.25 3.02 3.08
CA ALA A 238 6.03 3.39 1.70
C ALA A 238 5.44 2.21 0.93
N TYR A 239 4.63 2.51 -0.07
CA TYR A 239 4.08 1.52 -0.99
C TYR A 239 4.25 1.96 -2.44
N MET A 240 4.06 1.03 -3.37
CA MET A 240 4.25 1.25 -4.80
C MET A 240 3.00 0.84 -5.57
N PHE A 241 2.71 1.56 -6.65
CA PHE A 241 1.70 1.16 -7.63
C PHE A 241 2.33 0.97 -9.01
N LEU A 242 1.76 0.01 -9.75
CA LEU A 242 1.91 -0.13 -11.18
C LEU A 242 0.53 0.07 -11.81
N PHE A 243 0.35 1.15 -12.57
CA PHE A 243 -0.89 1.40 -13.31
C PHE A 243 -0.72 1.00 -14.77
N LEU A 244 -1.73 0.32 -15.30
CA LEU A 244 -1.95 0.17 -16.73
C LEU A 244 -3.15 1.05 -17.09
N THR A 245 -2.95 1.99 -18.01
CA THR A 245 -3.95 3.00 -18.35
C THR A 245 -4.39 2.86 -19.80
N VAL A 246 -5.69 3.11 -20.04
CA VAL A 246 -6.26 3.29 -21.37
C VAL A 246 -6.91 4.67 -21.37
N GLN A 247 -6.57 5.49 -22.36
CA GLN A 247 -7.01 6.87 -22.46
C GLN A 247 -7.75 7.07 -23.77
N TYR A 248 -8.90 7.74 -23.71
CA TYR A 248 -9.68 8.15 -24.88
C TYR A 248 -9.82 9.67 -24.88
N LYS A 249 -9.37 10.30 -25.97
CA LYS A 249 -9.47 11.74 -26.18
C LYS A 249 -10.80 12.06 -26.86
N ILE A 250 -11.69 12.72 -26.11
CA ILE A 250 -12.94 13.25 -26.64
C ILE A 250 -12.63 14.49 -27.49
N ILE A 251 -12.85 14.41 -28.80
CA ILE A 251 -12.71 15.56 -29.71
C ILE A 251 -14.06 16.28 -29.78
N THR A 252 -14.14 17.48 -29.23
CA THR A 252 -15.32 18.35 -29.33
C THR A 252 -14.94 19.69 -29.97
N GLY A 253 -15.16 19.80 -31.28
CA GLY A 253 -15.03 21.04 -32.03
C GLY A 253 -15.44 20.85 -33.50
N PRO A 254 -16.21 21.77 -34.10
CA PRO A 254 -16.61 21.64 -35.49
C PRO A 254 -15.38 21.82 -36.37
N THR A 255 -15.13 20.84 -37.24
CA THR A 255 -14.17 20.96 -38.32
C THR A 255 -14.59 22.14 -39.17
N GLN A 256 -14.01 23.33 -38.97
CA GLN A 256 -14.20 24.44 -39.92
C GLN A 256 -13.54 24.02 -41.24
N ARG A 257 -14.32 23.36 -42.10
CA ARG A 257 -14.03 23.28 -43.53
C ARG A 257 -14.14 24.70 -44.06
N ARG A 258 -13.00 25.40 -44.08
CA ARG A 258 -12.86 26.63 -44.88
C ARG A 258 -13.04 26.24 -46.34
N TRP A 259 -14.24 26.43 -46.86
CA TRP A 259 -14.46 26.55 -48.29
C TRP A 259 -13.86 27.88 -48.72
N ALA A 260 -12.70 27.84 -49.38
CA ALA A 260 -12.19 29.00 -50.10
C ALA A 260 -13.07 29.18 -51.35
N PRO A 261 -13.71 30.34 -51.58
CA PRO A 261 -14.33 30.60 -52.86
C PRO A 261 -13.21 30.80 -53.89
N LEU A 262 -13.19 29.93 -54.90
CA LEU A 262 -12.50 30.17 -56.16
C LEU A 262 -13.17 31.37 -56.83
N ILE A 263 -12.57 32.55 -56.69
CA ILE A 263 -12.90 33.69 -57.54
C ILE A 263 -12.00 33.59 -58.77
N ARG A 264 -12.66 33.47 -59.93
CA ARG A 264 -12.08 33.51 -61.28
C ARG A 264 -11.67 34.92 -61.65
#